data_AF-A0A838HSP7-F1
#
_entry.id   AF-A0A838HSP7-F1
#
_cell.length_a   1.000
_cell.length_b   1.000
_cell.length_c   1.000
_cell.angle_alpha   90.00
_cell.angle_beta   90.00
_cell.angle_gamma   90.00
#
_symmetry.space_group_name_H-M   'P 1'
#
loop_
_entity.id
_entity.type
_entity.pdbx_description
1 polymer ?
#
loop_
_entity_poly.entity_id
_entity_poly.type
_entity_poly.pdbx_seq_one_letter_code
_entity_poly.pdbx_strand_id
1 'polypeptide(L)'
;MGAARPLCPLGQSLGGYLVQEVVYRHPEQVRAVVFVGTTSTRKPIARWERWALQSSSWWLRLSPDHDLRPRIVRSTARSAPAWAAHEPRCRYEVIPDADQDNPAAFNRILLEFLAEQHATNGGEGPVRPPGAPSPR
;
A
#
# COMPACT_ATOMS: atom_id res chain seq x y z
N MET A 1 2.87 -31.62 2.55
CA MET A 1 2.22 -30.32 2.27
C MET A 1 3.32 -29.27 2.30
N GLY A 2 3.66 -28.68 1.15
CA GLY A 2 4.71 -27.65 1.09
C GLY A 2 4.28 -26.40 1.85
N ALA A 3 5.15 -25.88 2.71
CA ALA A 3 4.87 -24.63 3.42
C ALA A 3 4.63 -23.52 2.38
N ALA A 4 3.45 -22.90 2.41
CA ALA A 4 3.14 -21.79 1.52
C ALA A 4 4.16 -20.66 1.77
N ARG A 5 4.76 -20.13 0.71
CA ARG A 5 5.69 -19.00 0.83
C ARG A 5 4.92 -17.79 1.36
N PRO A 6 5.45 -17.07 2.35
CA PRO A 6 4.77 -15.91 2.91
C PRO A 6 4.67 -14.79 1.86
N LEU A 7 3.51 -14.14 1.83
CA LEU A 7 3.11 -13.15 0.84
C LEU A 7 3.68 -11.76 1.17
N CYS A 8 3.93 -10.97 0.13
CA CYS A 8 4.23 -9.54 0.22
C CYS A 8 3.18 -8.72 -0.56
N PRO A 9 1.93 -8.62 -0.08
CA PRO A 9 0.86 -7.93 -0.78
C PRO A 9 1.11 -6.43 -0.93
N LEU A 10 0.70 -5.88 -2.07
CA LEU A 10 0.65 -4.46 -2.35
C LEU A 10 -0.81 -4.03 -2.53
N GLY A 11 -1.21 -2.99 -1.80
CA GLY A 11 -2.55 -2.43 -1.89
C GLY A 11 -2.51 -0.94 -2.18
N GLN A 12 -3.10 -0.53 -3.31
CA GLN A 12 -3.21 0.86 -3.72
C GLN A 12 -4.64 1.36 -3.60
N SER A 13 -4.84 2.54 -3.00
CA SER A 13 -6.16 3.16 -2.81
C SER A 13 -7.15 2.17 -2.17
N LEU A 14 -8.25 1.82 -2.88
CA LEU A 14 -9.24 0.82 -2.47
C LEU A 14 -8.61 -0.56 -2.20
N GLY A 15 -7.63 -0.97 -3.00
CA GLY A 15 -6.90 -2.23 -2.81
C GLY A 15 -6.13 -2.27 -1.49
N GLY A 16 -5.71 -1.11 -0.98
CA GLY A 16 -5.11 -0.97 0.35
C GLY A 16 -6.02 -1.43 1.49
N TYR A 17 -7.33 -1.21 1.38
CA TYR A 17 -8.28 -1.65 2.40
C TYR A 17 -8.48 -3.17 2.38
N LEU A 18 -8.51 -3.78 1.19
CA LEU A 18 -8.59 -5.23 1.06
C LEU A 18 -7.35 -5.91 1.65
N VAL A 19 -6.17 -5.35 1.35
CA VAL A 19 -4.91 -5.87 1.88
C VAL A 19 -4.83 -5.71 3.41
N GLN A 20 -5.37 -4.62 3.98
CA GLN A 20 -5.50 -4.49 5.44
C GLN A 20 -6.33 -5.62 6.05
N GLU A 21 -7.40 -6.06 5.39
CA GLU A 21 -8.22 -7.18 5.87
C GLU A 21 -7.47 -8.52 5.80
N VAL A 22 -6.67 -8.74 4.75
CA VAL A 22 -5.80 -9.93 4.64
C VAL A 22 -4.78 -9.96 5.77
N VAL A 23 -4.07 -8.85 6.01
CA VAL A 23 -3.11 -8.72 7.11
C VAL A 23 -3.78 -8.95 8.46
N TYR A 24 -5.02 -8.49 8.62
CA TYR A 24 -5.75 -8.65 9.87
C TYR A 24 -6.20 -10.10 10.12
N ARG A 25 -6.74 -10.78 9.09
CA ARG A 25 -7.28 -12.13 9.23
C ARG A 25 -6.23 -13.23 9.15
N HIS A 26 -5.16 -13.00 8.40
CA HIS A 26 -4.13 -14.00 8.08
C HIS A 26 -2.71 -13.43 8.26
N PRO A 27 -2.36 -12.87 9.44
CA PRO A 27 -1.06 -12.28 9.67
C PRO A 27 0.09 -13.29 9.49
N GLU A 28 -0.16 -14.57 9.72
CA GLU A 28 0.82 -15.66 9.56
C GLU A 28 1.23 -15.89 8.10
N GLN A 29 0.41 -15.44 7.15
CA GLN A 29 0.67 -15.61 5.72
C GLN A 29 1.36 -14.39 5.11
N VAL A 30 1.48 -13.28 5.85
CA VAL A 30 2.03 -12.02 5.34
C VAL A 30 3.38 -11.74 5.98
N ARG A 31 4.41 -11.63 5.14
CA ARG A 31 5.75 -11.23 5.59
C ARG A 31 5.88 -9.72 5.71
N ALA A 32 5.37 -9.02 4.73
CA ALA A 32 5.50 -7.59 4.56
C ALA A 32 4.31 -7.07 3.75
N VAL A 33 3.96 -5.80 3.91
CA VAL A 33 2.85 -5.20 3.17
C VAL A 33 3.23 -3.82 2.68
N VAL A 34 2.81 -3.49 1.46
CA VAL A 34 3.01 -2.17 0.86
C VAL A 34 1.67 -1.48 0.69
N PHE A 35 1.54 -0.28 1.24
CA PHE A 35 0.35 0.54 1.16
C PHE A 35 0.63 1.81 0.37
N VAL A 36 -0.18 2.06 -0.66
CA VAL A 36 0.01 3.15 -1.61
C VAL A 36 -1.26 4.00 -1.67
N GLY A 37 -1.17 5.28 -1.35
CA GLY A 37 -2.32 6.20 -1.41
C GLY A 37 -3.57 5.74 -0.64
N THR A 38 -3.41 5.02 0.47
CA THR A 38 -4.51 4.46 1.28
C THR A 38 -4.40 4.91 2.74
N THR A 39 -5.47 4.77 3.51
CA THR A 39 -5.54 5.16 4.92
C THR A 39 -5.87 3.96 5.81
N SER A 40 -5.61 4.09 7.11
CA SER A 40 -5.91 3.02 8.07
C SER A 40 -7.42 2.89 8.33
N THR A 41 -7.97 1.69 8.20
CA THR A 41 -9.38 1.37 8.51
C THR A 41 -9.66 1.26 10.01
N ARG A 42 -8.62 1.17 10.84
CA ARG A 42 -8.77 1.05 12.30
C ARG A 42 -9.03 2.38 13.01
N LYS A 43 -8.94 3.52 12.31
CA LYS A 43 -9.31 4.82 12.90
C LYS A 43 -10.83 4.97 12.89
N PRO A 44 -11.49 5.22 14.04
CA PRO A 44 -12.93 5.42 14.06
C PRO A 44 -13.29 6.64 13.22
N ILE A 45 -14.09 6.42 12.17
CA ILE A 45 -14.67 7.50 11.38
C ILE A 45 -15.66 8.25 12.27
N ALA A 46 -15.45 9.55 12.45
CA ALA A 46 -16.38 10.37 13.22
C ALA A 46 -17.77 10.34 12.57
N ARG A 47 -18.84 10.44 13.37
CA ARG A 47 -20.22 10.33 12.86
C ARG A 47 -20.52 11.34 11.73
N TRP A 48 -19.93 12.53 11.80
CA TRP A 48 -20.06 13.56 10.77
C TRP A 48 -19.23 13.25 9.52
N GLU A 49 -18.05 12.65 9.65
CA GLU A 49 -17.25 12.18 8.51
C GLU A 49 -17.99 11.09 7.76
N ARG A 50 -18.69 10.21 8.48
CA ARG A 50 -19.54 9.18 7.86
C ARG A 50 -20.67 9.81 7.03
N TRP A 51 -21.31 10.85 7.54
CA TRP A 51 -22.36 11.58 6.83
C TRP A 51 -21.79 12.36 5.62
N ALA A 52 -20.61 12.96 5.76
CA ALA A 52 -19.89 13.61 4.66
C ALA A 52 -19.48 12.60 3.57
N LEU A 53 -19.02 11.41 3.95
CA LEU A 53 -18.71 10.31 3.03
C LEU A 53 -19.97 9.79 2.32
N GLN A 54 -21.10 9.67 3.01
CA GLN A 54 -22.37 9.26 2.40
C GLN A 54 -22.87 10.29 1.37
N SER A 55 -22.58 11.57 1.57
CA SER A 55 -22.90 12.62 0.59
C SER A 55 -21.82 12.81 -0.49
N SER A 56 -20.67 12.14 -0.35
CA SER A 56 -19.49 12.37 -1.23
C SER A 56 -19.79 12.09 -2.71
N SER A 57 -20.62 11.10 -3.04
CA SER A 57 -21.01 10.83 -4.43
C SER A 57 -21.75 12.01 -5.09
N TRP A 58 -22.44 12.83 -4.31
CA TRP A 58 -23.08 14.05 -4.81
C TRP A 58 -22.06 15.20 -4.92
N TRP A 59 -21.20 15.35 -3.92
CA TRP A 59 -20.13 16.37 -3.90
C TRP A 59 -19.04 16.16 -4.97
N LEU A 60 -18.71 14.91 -5.29
CA LEU A 60 -17.74 14.54 -6.33
C LEU A 60 -18.29 14.79 -7.74
N ARG A 61 -19.61 14.77 -7.94
CA ARG A 61 -20.25 15.12 -9.22
C ARG A 61 -20.26 16.63 -9.47
N LEU A 62 -20.19 17.43 -8.43
CA LEU A 62 -20.21 18.89 -8.48
C LEU A 62 -18.83 19.53 -8.34
N SER A 63 -17.81 18.74 -7.95
CA SER A 63 -16.46 19.25 -7.76
C SER A 63 -15.68 19.20 -9.08
N PRO A 64 -15.05 20.30 -9.50
CA PRO A 64 -14.11 20.26 -10.60
C PRO A 64 -12.84 19.49 -10.18
N ASP A 65 -12.38 18.59 -11.06
CA ASP A 65 -11.33 17.58 -10.76
C ASP A 65 -9.99 18.16 -10.26
N HIS A 66 -9.70 19.43 -10.56
CA HIS A 66 -8.41 20.07 -10.27
C HIS A 66 -8.13 20.23 -8.77
N ASP A 67 -9.17 20.40 -7.94
CA ASP A 67 -9.00 20.65 -6.50
C ASP A 67 -9.09 19.40 -5.63
N LEU A 68 -9.65 18.30 -6.15
CA LEU A 68 -9.85 17.08 -5.38
C LEU A 68 -8.56 16.29 -5.18
N ARG A 69 -7.73 16.17 -6.23
CA ARG A 69 -6.47 15.43 -6.16
C ARG A 69 -5.52 16.01 -5.10
N PRO A 70 -5.23 17.33 -5.06
CA PRO A 70 -4.38 17.90 -4.01
C PRO A 70 -4.94 17.70 -2.60
N ARG A 71 -6.28 17.74 -2.43
CA ARG A 71 -6.94 17.51 -1.14
C ARG A 71 -6.78 16.07 -0.65
N ILE A 72 -6.97 15.09 -1.54
CA ILE A 72 -6.80 13.66 -1.22
C ILE A 72 -5.34 13.37 -0.87
N VAL A 73 -4.40 13.83 -1.70
CA VAL A 73 -2.95 13.65 -1.45
C VAL A 73 -2.56 14.24 -0.09
N ARG A 74 -2.98 15.47 0.20
CA ARG A 74 -2.68 16.15 1.48
C ARG A 74 -3.31 15.45 2.67
N SER A 75 -4.53 14.94 2.55
CA SER A 75 -5.21 14.21 3.62
C SER A 75 -4.47 12.90 3.95
N THR A 76 -4.13 12.12 2.92
CA THR A 76 -3.39 10.86 3.09
C THR A 76 -2.00 11.12 3.68
N ALA A 77 -1.26 12.10 3.15
CA ALA A 77 0.05 12.48 3.67
C ALA A 77 0.05 12.93 5.14
N ARG A 78 -1.05 13.54 5.62
CA ARG A 78 -1.18 13.91 7.04
C ARG A 78 -1.45 12.71 7.95
N SER A 79 -2.14 11.69 7.45
CA SER A 79 -2.55 10.54 8.28
C SER A 79 -1.53 9.40 8.31
N ALA A 80 -0.71 9.28 7.26
CA ALA A 80 0.24 8.20 7.08
C ALA A 80 1.39 8.17 8.11
N PRO A 81 2.02 9.30 8.52
CA PRO A 81 3.06 9.28 9.54
C PRO A 81 2.56 8.75 10.88
N ALA A 82 1.36 9.17 11.28
CA ALA A 82 0.74 8.69 12.51
C ALA A 82 0.44 7.19 12.44
N TRP A 83 0.07 6.65 11.27
CA TRP A 83 -0.14 5.22 11.11
C TRP A 83 1.18 4.44 11.14
N ALA A 84 2.21 4.90 10.43
CA ALA A 84 3.55 4.30 10.43
C ALA A 84 4.15 4.23 11.84
N ALA A 85 3.93 5.26 12.67
CA ALA A 85 4.40 5.30 14.05
C ALA A 85 3.84 4.18 14.96
N HIS A 86 2.75 3.51 14.58
CA HIS A 86 2.21 2.38 15.35
C HIS A 86 2.97 1.07 15.10
N GLU A 87 3.81 0.99 14.06
CA GLU A 87 4.57 -0.21 13.71
C GLU A 87 6.07 0.13 13.62
N PRO A 88 6.89 -0.27 14.62
CA PRO A 88 8.32 0.02 14.66
C PRO A 88 9.12 -0.46 13.44
N ARG A 89 8.60 -1.46 12.70
CA ARG A 89 9.22 -1.98 11.47
C ARG A 89 8.72 -1.30 10.19
N CYS A 90 7.86 -0.30 10.29
CA CYS A 90 7.28 0.39 9.15
C CYS A 90 8.27 1.40 8.55
N ARG A 91 8.45 1.34 7.23
CA ARG A 91 9.12 2.37 6.45
C ARG A 91 8.06 3.25 5.80
N TYR A 92 8.13 4.57 6.05
CA TYR A 92 7.25 5.56 5.43
C TYR A 92 8.07 6.43 4.46
N GLU A 93 7.59 6.55 3.24
CA GLU A 93 8.22 7.32 2.18
C GLU A 93 7.17 8.21 1.50
N VAL A 94 7.57 9.45 1.16
CA VAL A 94 6.74 10.37 0.36
C VAL A 94 7.38 10.51 -1.01
N ILE A 95 6.65 10.12 -2.04
CA ILE A 95 7.10 10.28 -3.42
C ILE A 95 6.67 11.66 -3.91
N PRO A 96 7.62 12.52 -4.37
CA PRO A 96 7.27 13.77 -5.02
C PRO A 96 6.54 13.46 -6.33
N ASP A 97 5.49 14.21 -6.62
CA ASP A 97 4.63 14.04 -7.80
C ASP A 97 3.96 12.65 -7.82
N ALA A 98 2.89 12.55 -7.02
CA ALA A 98 2.15 11.35 -6.60
C ALA A 98 2.30 10.08 -7.48
N ASP A 99 2.66 8.96 -6.84
CA ASP A 99 2.78 7.56 -7.30
C ASP A 99 2.81 7.26 -8.81
N GLN A 100 1.73 7.53 -9.55
CA GLN A 100 1.65 7.24 -11.00
C GLN A 100 2.37 8.26 -11.87
N ASP A 101 2.60 9.47 -11.36
CA ASP A 101 3.27 10.56 -12.06
C ASP A 101 4.81 10.47 -11.92
N ASN A 102 5.31 9.64 -10.98
CA ASN A 102 6.74 9.40 -10.77
C ASN A 102 7.08 7.89 -10.60
N PRO A 103 6.90 7.08 -11.65
CA PRO A 103 7.09 5.63 -11.59
C PRO A 103 8.53 5.22 -11.28
N ALA A 104 9.52 6.03 -11.66
CA ALA A 104 10.93 5.74 -11.40
C ALA A 104 11.24 5.79 -9.90
N ALA A 105 10.79 6.83 -9.20
CA ALA A 105 10.97 6.95 -7.75
C ALA A 105 10.23 5.83 -7.01
N PHE A 106 8.98 5.56 -7.42
CA PHE A 106 8.16 4.48 -6.84
C PHE A 106 8.82 3.10 -6.99
N ASN A 107 9.17 2.72 -8.21
CA ASN A 107 9.76 1.41 -8.49
C ASN A 107 11.08 1.20 -7.74
N ARG A 108 11.91 2.24 -7.63
CA ARG A 108 13.15 2.17 -6.85
C ARG A 108 12.87 1.82 -5.40
N ILE A 109 12.01 2.58 -4.73
CA ILE A 109 11.67 2.37 -3.30
C ILE A 109 11.04 0.99 -3.08
N LEU A 110 10.12 0.59 -3.96
CA LEU A 110 9.45 -0.70 -3.88
C LEU A 110 10.44 -1.86 -4.03
N LEU A 111 11.30 -1.81 -5.05
CA LEU A 111 12.25 -2.89 -5.32
C LEU A 111 13.33 -2.98 -4.23
N GLU A 112 13.80 -1.86 -3.70
CA GLU A 112 14.68 -1.82 -2.53
C GLU A 112 14.04 -2.53 -1.34
N PHE A 113 12.80 -2.17 -1.00
CA PHE A 113 12.05 -2.79 0.09
C PHE A 113 11.88 -4.31 -0.13
N LEU A 114 11.47 -4.74 -1.32
CA LEU A 114 11.29 -6.16 -1.62
C LEU A 114 12.61 -6.94 -1.56
N ALA A 115 13.73 -6.33 -1.99
CA ALA A 115 15.06 -6.92 -1.90
C ALA A 115 15.48 -7.13 -0.43
N GLU A 116 15.23 -6.15 0.44
CA GLU A 116 15.48 -6.26 1.90
C GLU A 116 14.67 -7.41 2.51
N GLN A 117 13.38 -7.51 2.15
CA GLN A 117 12.51 -8.58 2.65
C GLN A 117 12.96 -9.95 2.16
N HIS A 118 13.46 -10.05 0.93
CA HIS A 118 13.98 -11.28 0.33
C HIS A 118 15.32 -11.71 0.96
N ALA A 119 16.25 -10.78 1.14
CA ALA A 119 17.56 -11.06 1.75
C ALA A 119 17.42 -11.58 3.18
N THR A 120 16.48 -11.01 3.94
CA THR A 120 16.16 -11.43 5.32
C THR A 120 15.54 -12.85 5.38
N ASN A 121 15.22 -13.49 4.25
CA ASN A 121 14.60 -14.81 4.17
C ASN A 121 15.59 -15.96 3.86
N GLY A 122 16.90 -15.68 3.77
CA GLY A 122 17.88 -16.72 3.44
C GLY A 122 17.72 -17.29 2.04
N GLY A 123 17.64 -16.41 1.03
CA GLY A 123 17.90 -16.71 -0.39
C GLY A 123 17.46 -18.07 -0.93
N GLU A 124 16.16 -18.26 -1.19
CA GLU A 124 15.80 -19.06 -2.36
C GLU A 124 16.18 -18.22 -3.59
N GLY A 125 16.95 -18.80 -4.52
CA GLY A 125 17.48 -18.12 -5.71
C GLY A 125 16.41 -17.42 -6.56
N PRO A 126 16.81 -16.62 -7.57
CA PRO A 126 15.91 -15.77 -8.32
C PRO A 126 14.70 -16.56 -8.83
N VAL A 127 13.51 -16.03 -8.57
CA VAL A 127 12.25 -16.58 -9.07
C VAL A 127 12.33 -16.61 -10.59
N ARG A 128 12.47 -17.82 -11.15
CA ARG A 128 12.51 -18.02 -12.61
C ARG A 128 11.16 -17.55 -13.16
N PRO A 129 11.13 -16.59 -14.10
CA PRO A 129 9.87 -16.16 -14.68
C PRO A 129 9.21 -17.36 -15.37
N PRO A 130 7.87 -17.48 -15.29
CA PRO A 130 7.15 -18.55 -15.96
C PRO A 130 7.45 -18.48 -17.47
N GLY A 131 8.12 -19.51 -18.00
CA GLY A 131 8.47 -19.62 -19.42
C GLY A 131 9.94 -19.39 -19.80
N ALA A 132 10.86 -19.12 -18.86
CA ALA A 132 12.28 -19.04 -19.22
C ALA A 132 12.81 -20.41 -19.72
N PRO A 133 13.52 -20.49 -20.85
CA PRO A 133 14.10 -21.74 -21.34
C PRO A 133 15.19 -22.27 -20.39
N SER A 134 15.31 -23.59 -20.29
CA SER A 134 16.34 -24.20 -19.44
C SER A 134 17.73 -23.94 -20.03
N PRO A 135 18.74 -23.60 -19.19
CA PRO A 135 20.11 -23.48 -19.66
C PRO A 135 20.58 -24.84 -20.20
N ARG A 136 21.29 -24.77 -21.33
CA ARG A 136 21.90 -25.92 -22.00
C ARG A 136 23.12 -26.43 -21.27
#